data_AF-A0AA86TRN2-F1
#
_entry.id   AF-A0AA86TRN2-F1
#
_cell.length_a   1.000
_cell.length_b   1.000
_cell.length_c   1.000
_cell.angle_alpha   90.00
_cell.angle_beta   90.00
_cell.angle_gamma   90.00
#
_symmetry.space_group_name_H-M   'P 1'
#
loop_
_entity.id
_entity.type
_entity.pdbx_description
1 polymer ?
#
loop_
_entity_poly.entity_id
_entity_poly.type
_entity_poly.pdbx_seq_one_letter_code
_entity_poly.pdbx_strand_id
1 'polypeptide(L)'
;MHQTQVVDLHPLQNLYQLQCISASNSGIIDVSPLSKLTQLKELYFRNNKITNADTLKHHKNFTEYNLSDQEVPTTDELKFYNKVLSVHNSHEQIRKLQNENRVSKLRTSFTQKKNYVSTMLNNQIMLMNKELNLFMQFVQNSYLD
;
A
#
# COMPACT_ATOMS: atom_id res chain seq x y z
N MET A 1 -33.60 -14.38 -12.84
CA MET A 1 -32.40 -14.04 -12.05
C MET A 1 -31.19 -14.63 -12.77
N HIS A 2 -30.47 -13.85 -13.57
CA HIS A 2 -29.26 -14.35 -14.24
C HIS A 2 -28.11 -14.28 -13.23
N GLN A 3 -27.65 -15.45 -12.77
CA GLN A 3 -26.40 -15.57 -12.02
C GLN A 3 -25.25 -15.12 -12.93
N THR A 4 -24.78 -13.88 -12.80
CA THR A 4 -23.57 -13.41 -13.46
C THR A 4 -22.37 -13.94 -12.66
N GLN A 5 -21.82 -15.09 -13.06
CA GLN A 5 -20.57 -15.62 -12.52
C GLN A 5 -19.38 -14.84 -13.12
N VAL A 6 -19.29 -13.54 -12.83
CA VAL A 6 -18.05 -12.81 -13.11
C VAL A 6 -17.09 -13.07 -11.95
N VAL A 7 -15.93 -13.65 -12.27
CA VAL A 7 -14.87 -13.89 -11.29
C VAL A 7 -13.95 -12.68 -11.20
N ASP A 8 -13.70 -12.26 -9.97
CA ASP A 8 -12.80 -11.18 -9.63
C ASP A 8 -11.42 -11.71 -9.24
N LEU A 9 -10.39 -11.25 -9.94
CA LEU A 9 -9.00 -11.66 -9.73
C LEU A 9 -8.21 -10.74 -8.78
N HIS A 10 -8.78 -9.62 -8.30
CA HIS A 10 -8.08 -8.71 -7.38
C HIS A 10 -7.54 -9.37 -6.11
N PRO A 11 -8.20 -10.38 -5.49
CA PRO A 11 -7.63 -11.10 -4.36
C PRO A 11 -6.25 -11.73 -4.64
N LEU A 12 -5.92 -12.02 -5.90
CA LEU A 12 -4.66 -12.63 -6.30
C LEU A 12 -3.51 -11.63 -6.50
N GLN A 13 -3.80 -10.32 -6.56
CA GLN A 13 -2.84 -9.29 -7.04
C GLN A 13 -1.53 -9.18 -6.24
N ASN A 14 -1.49 -9.75 -5.03
CA ASN A 14 -0.33 -9.72 -4.13
C ASN A 14 0.32 -11.11 -3.94
N LEU A 15 -0.12 -12.13 -4.68
CA LEU A 15 0.45 -13.47 -4.60
C LEU A 15 1.70 -13.58 -5.48
N TYR A 16 2.75 -12.79 -5.18
CA TYR A 16 3.94 -12.62 -6.02
C TYR A 16 4.70 -13.93 -6.33
N GLN A 17 4.46 -14.99 -5.56
CA GLN A 17 5.07 -16.31 -5.76
C GLN A 17 4.19 -17.27 -6.58
N LEU A 18 3.02 -16.84 -7.03
CA LEU A 18 2.09 -17.65 -7.81
C LEU A 18 2.70 -17.99 -9.17
N GLN A 19 2.79 -19.28 -9.49
CA GLN A 19 3.41 -19.79 -10.72
C GLN A 19 2.39 -20.34 -11.72
N CYS A 20 1.26 -20.84 -11.24
CA CYS A 20 0.22 -21.43 -12.06
C CYS A 20 -1.15 -20.92 -11.63
N ILE A 21 -1.98 -20.55 -12.60
CA ILE A 21 -3.40 -20.24 -12.39
C ILE A 21 -4.22 -20.95 -13.46
N SER A 22 -5.23 -21.71 -13.02
CA SER A 22 -6.24 -22.30 -13.89
C SER A 22 -7.62 -21.85 -13.43
N ALA A 23 -8.35 -21.22 -14.35
CA ALA A 23 -9.70 -20.70 -14.11
C ALA A 23 -10.46 -20.62 -15.45
N SER A 24 -10.45 -21.73 -16.18
CA SER A 24 -11.23 -21.84 -17.42
C SER A 24 -12.73 -21.90 -17.10
N ASN A 25 -13.61 -21.37 -17.97
CA ASN A 25 -15.07 -21.36 -17.75
C ASN A 25 -15.51 -20.57 -16.50
N SER A 26 -14.85 -19.46 -16.20
CA SER A 26 -15.04 -18.73 -14.93
C SER A 26 -15.61 -17.31 -15.10
N GLY A 27 -15.94 -16.89 -16.33
CA GLY A 27 -16.48 -15.55 -16.59
C GLY A 27 -15.51 -14.41 -16.23
N ILE A 28 -14.20 -14.65 -16.32
CA ILE A 28 -13.17 -13.62 -16.09
C ILE A 28 -13.24 -12.59 -17.21
N ILE A 29 -13.33 -11.31 -16.84
CA ILE A 29 -13.37 -10.19 -17.80
C ILE A 29 -12.03 -9.45 -17.87
N ASP A 30 -11.35 -9.34 -16.73
CA ASP A 30 -10.13 -8.55 -16.61
C ASP A 30 -9.00 -9.33 -15.92
N VAL A 31 -7.84 -9.30 -16.55
CA VAL A 31 -6.59 -9.93 -16.08
C VAL A 31 -5.57 -8.90 -15.57
N SER A 32 -5.91 -7.62 -15.52
CA SER A 32 -5.05 -6.56 -14.97
C SER A 32 -4.55 -6.81 -13.54
N PRO A 33 -5.30 -7.49 -12.64
CA PRO A 33 -4.79 -7.83 -11.30
C PRO A 33 -3.56 -8.74 -11.33
N LEU A 34 -3.32 -9.46 -12.43
CA LEU A 34 -2.18 -10.37 -12.56
C LEU A 34 -0.90 -9.66 -12.99
N SER A 35 -0.95 -8.38 -13.38
CA SER A 35 0.17 -7.62 -13.96
C SER A 35 1.48 -7.63 -13.15
N LYS A 36 1.40 -7.82 -11.83
CA LYS A 36 2.55 -7.84 -10.93
C LYS A 36 3.06 -9.25 -10.61
N LEU A 37 2.41 -10.29 -11.09
CA LEU A 37 2.74 -11.69 -10.78
C LEU A 37 3.86 -12.19 -11.70
N THR A 38 5.04 -11.59 -11.60
CA THR A 38 6.17 -11.85 -12.52
C THR A 38 6.71 -13.29 -12.48
N GLN A 39 6.36 -14.06 -11.45
CA GLN A 39 6.70 -15.48 -11.31
C GLN A 39 5.70 -16.42 -11.99
N LEU A 40 4.63 -15.88 -12.59
CA LEU A 40 3.63 -16.68 -13.29
C LEU A 40 4.23 -17.31 -14.55
N LYS A 41 4.08 -18.63 -14.67
CA LYS A 41 4.60 -19.48 -15.74
C LYS A 41 3.49 -20.15 -16.54
N GLU A 42 2.39 -20.46 -15.88
CA GLU A 42 1.27 -21.20 -16.46
C GLU A 42 -0.04 -20.46 -16.22
N LEU A 43 -0.80 -20.24 -17.30
CA LEU A 43 -2.11 -19.56 -17.25
C LEU A 43 -3.13 -20.26 -18.13
N TYR A 44 -4.23 -20.76 -17.54
CA TYR A 44 -5.29 -21.47 -18.27
C TYR A 44 -6.66 -20.82 -18.07
N PHE A 45 -6.99 -19.85 -18.93
CA PHE A 45 -8.25 -19.09 -18.90
C PHE A 45 -9.10 -19.29 -20.15
N ARG A 46 -9.11 -20.51 -20.69
CA ARG A 46 -10.01 -20.89 -21.78
C ARG A 46 -11.48 -20.64 -21.41
N ASN A 47 -12.30 -20.25 -22.37
CA ASN A 47 -13.74 -20.02 -22.15
C ASN A 47 -14.02 -18.98 -21.05
N ASN A 48 -13.48 -17.77 -21.23
CA ASN A 48 -13.74 -16.62 -20.37
C ASN A 48 -14.19 -15.44 -21.23
N LYS A 49 -14.17 -14.23 -20.69
CA LYS A 49 -14.67 -13.00 -21.32
C LYS A 49 -13.57 -11.93 -21.41
N ILE A 50 -12.32 -12.35 -21.57
CA ILE A 50 -11.15 -11.47 -21.57
C ILE A 50 -11.03 -10.82 -22.95
N THR A 51 -11.25 -9.52 -23.02
CA THR A 51 -11.17 -8.75 -24.28
C THR A 51 -9.83 -8.03 -24.45
N ASN A 52 -9.09 -7.84 -23.37
CA ASN A 52 -7.76 -7.24 -23.38
C ASN A 52 -6.82 -8.02 -22.43
N ALA A 53 -5.71 -8.51 -22.98
CA ALA A 53 -4.67 -9.23 -22.26
C ALA A 53 -3.30 -8.54 -22.34
N ASP A 54 -3.24 -7.25 -22.68
CA ASP A 54 -1.99 -6.50 -22.83
C ASP A 54 -1.15 -6.50 -21.56
N THR A 55 -1.79 -6.53 -20.39
CA THR A 55 -1.13 -6.62 -19.09
C THR A 55 -0.29 -7.90 -18.94
N LEU A 56 -0.63 -8.96 -19.69
CA LEU A 56 0.10 -10.21 -19.67
C LEU A 56 1.40 -10.15 -20.50
N LYS A 57 1.56 -9.18 -21.41
CA LYS A 57 2.77 -9.05 -22.26
C LYS A 57 4.07 -8.86 -21.47
N HIS A 58 4.00 -8.41 -20.22
CA HIS A 58 5.16 -8.22 -19.35
C HIS A 58 5.67 -9.52 -18.70
N HIS A 59 4.91 -10.60 -18.77
CA HIS A 59 5.28 -11.90 -18.20
C HIS A 59 6.21 -12.65 -19.15
N LYS A 60 7.51 -12.42 -18.99
CA LYS A 60 8.56 -13.03 -19.83
C LYS A 60 8.80 -14.52 -19.52
N ASN A 61 8.22 -15.02 -18.44
CA ASN A 61 8.49 -16.35 -17.90
C ASN A 61 7.39 -17.37 -18.23
N PHE A 62 6.41 -17.02 -19.08
CA PHE A 62 5.38 -17.97 -19.48
C PHE A 62 5.98 -19.15 -20.23
N THR A 63 5.73 -20.35 -19.71
CA THR A 63 6.03 -21.61 -20.38
C THR A 63 4.80 -22.12 -21.13
N GLU A 64 3.61 -21.87 -20.59
CA GLU A 64 2.34 -22.26 -21.19
C GLU A 64 1.25 -21.23 -20.87
N TYR A 65 0.45 -20.85 -21.87
CA TYR A 65 -0.74 -20.04 -21.64
C TYR A 65 -1.86 -20.41 -22.61
N ASN A 66 -3.11 -20.37 -22.12
CA ASN A 66 -4.30 -20.61 -22.92
C ASN A 66 -5.35 -19.52 -22.64
N LEU A 67 -5.61 -18.72 -23.66
CA LEU A 67 -6.66 -17.69 -23.72
C LEU A 67 -7.66 -17.98 -24.86
N SER A 68 -7.78 -19.24 -25.31
CA SER A 68 -8.71 -19.59 -26.39
C SER A 68 -10.16 -19.44 -25.97
N ASP A 69 -11.05 -19.36 -26.95
CA ASP A 69 -12.51 -19.37 -26.76
C ASP A 69 -12.99 -18.24 -25.83
N GLN A 70 -12.56 -16.99 -26.05
CA GLN A 70 -13.11 -15.86 -25.29
C GLN A 70 -14.45 -15.43 -25.87
N GLU A 71 -15.44 -15.29 -25.00
CA GLU A 71 -16.74 -14.69 -25.31
C GLU A 71 -16.69 -13.17 -25.13
N VAL A 72 -17.61 -12.47 -25.78
CA VAL A 72 -17.81 -11.03 -25.53
C VAL A 72 -18.65 -10.87 -24.26
N PRO A 73 -18.18 -10.14 -23.23
CA PRO A 73 -18.99 -9.88 -22.05
C PRO A 73 -20.26 -9.12 -22.39
N THR A 74 -21.36 -9.50 -21.75
CA THR A 74 -22.64 -8.80 -21.87
C THR A 74 -22.61 -7.46 -21.12
N THR A 75 -23.53 -6.56 -21.47
CA THR A 75 -23.68 -5.26 -20.77
C THR A 75 -23.91 -5.41 -19.27
N ASP A 76 -24.68 -6.41 -18.84
CA ASP A 76 -24.97 -6.61 -17.41
C ASP A 76 -23.76 -7.15 -16.65
N GLU A 77 -22.95 -8.00 -17.29
CA GLU A 77 -21.69 -8.48 -16.73
C GLU A 77 -20.65 -7.37 -16.61
N LEU A 78 -20.56 -6.48 -17.60
CA LEU A 78 -19.71 -5.28 -17.52
C LEU A 78 -20.17 -4.34 -16.41
N LYS A 79 -21.48 -4.12 -16.26
CA LYS A 79 -22.03 -3.33 -15.14
C LYS A 79 -21.68 -3.95 -13.79
N PHE A 80 -21.81 -5.26 -13.67
CA PHE A 80 -21.45 -5.98 -12.45
C PHE A 80 -19.95 -5.88 -12.16
N TYR A 81 -19.10 -6.15 -13.14
CA TYR A 81 -17.65 -6.01 -13.01
C TYR A 81 -17.24 -4.58 -12.62
N ASN A 82 -17.81 -3.55 -13.24
CA ASN A 82 -17.53 -2.16 -12.90
C ASN A 82 -17.91 -1.81 -11.46
N LYS A 83 -19.01 -2.40 -10.95
CA LYS A 83 -19.38 -2.29 -9.53
C LYS A 83 -18.30 -2.90 -8.63
N VAL A 84 -17.84 -4.11 -8.93
CA VAL A 84 -16.74 -4.76 -8.18
C VAL A 84 -15.46 -3.93 -8.23
N LEU A 85 -15.06 -3.45 -9.41
CA LEU A 85 -13.88 -2.61 -9.61
C LEU A 85 -13.95 -1.31 -8.79
N SER A 86 -15.12 -0.66 -8.73
CA SER A 86 -15.31 0.54 -7.91
C SER A 86 -15.11 0.29 -6.41
N VAL A 87 -15.48 -0.90 -5.91
CA VAL A 87 -15.25 -1.30 -4.52
C VAL A 87 -13.75 -1.45 -4.25
N HIS A 88 -13.00 -2.11 -5.15
CA HIS A 88 -11.56 -2.27 -5.00
C HIS A 88 -10.81 -0.94 -5.00
N ASN A 89 -11.14 -0.05 -5.94
CA ASN A 89 -10.52 1.28 -6.02
C ASN A 89 -10.80 2.09 -4.74
N SER A 90 -12.03 2.02 -4.22
CA SER A 90 -12.40 2.69 -2.97
C SER A 90 -11.62 2.15 -1.77
N HIS A 91 -11.47 0.83 -1.68
CA HIS A 91 -10.73 0.18 -0.61
C HIS A 91 -9.23 0.57 -0.61
N GLU A 92 -8.59 0.60 -1.78
CA GLU A 92 -7.20 1.04 -1.91
C GLU A 92 -7.03 2.52 -1.52
N GLN A 93 -7.97 3.40 -1.90
CA GLN A 93 -7.94 4.81 -1.49
C GLN A 93 -8.05 4.97 0.02
N ILE A 94 -8.96 4.24 0.67
CA ILE A 94 -9.12 4.24 2.13
C ILE A 94 -7.83 3.77 2.80
N ARG A 95 -7.24 2.67 2.32
CA ARG A 95 -5.99 2.12 2.86
C ARG A 95 -4.84 3.12 2.75
N LYS A 96 -4.72 3.83 1.62
CA LYS A 96 -3.72 4.89 1.43
C LYS A 96 -3.89 6.02 2.45
N LEU A 97 -5.11 6.54 2.59
CA LEU A 97 -5.43 7.60 3.55
C LEU A 97 -5.18 7.18 5.01
N GLN A 98 -5.50 5.93 5.37
CA GLN A 98 -5.20 5.40 6.70
C GLN A 98 -3.69 5.34 6.98
N ASN A 99 -2.89 4.92 5.99
CA ASN A 99 -1.43 4.90 6.12
C ASN A 99 -0.85 6.30 6.26
N GLU A 100 -1.29 7.27 5.46
CA GLU A 100 -0.87 8.67 5.55
C GLU A 100 -1.21 9.27 6.93
N ASN A 101 -2.41 9.00 7.44
CA ASN A 101 -2.83 9.40 8.78
C ASN A 101 -2.00 8.75 9.90
N ARG A 102 -1.56 7.49 9.72
CA ARG A 102 -0.70 6.83 10.69
C ARG A 102 0.69 7.46 10.74
N VAL A 103 1.27 7.75 9.57
CA VAL A 103 2.58 8.41 9.44
C VAL A 103 2.54 9.83 10.00
N SER A 104 1.47 10.60 9.73
CA SER A 104 1.32 11.96 10.27
C SER A 104 1.26 11.97 11.80
N LYS A 105 0.47 11.07 12.40
CA LYS A 105 0.42 10.90 13.88
C LYS A 105 1.79 10.55 14.48
N LEU A 106 2.52 9.63 13.86
CA LEU A 106 3.88 9.28 14.31
C LEU A 106 4.83 10.47 14.23
N ARG A 107 4.83 11.21 13.12
CA ARG A 107 5.66 12.40 12.93
C ARG A 107 5.38 13.46 14.01
N THR A 108 4.10 13.72 14.29
CA THR A 108 3.70 14.66 15.35
C THR A 108 4.20 14.19 16.72
N SER A 109 4.05 12.90 17.05
CA SER A 109 4.55 12.34 18.31
C SER A 109 6.07 12.46 18.46
N PHE A 110 6.84 12.15 17.42
CA PHE A 110 8.30 12.32 17.45
C PHE A 110 8.71 13.78 17.60
N THR A 111 8.02 14.69 16.92
CA THR A 111 8.26 16.14 17.02
C THR A 111 7.99 16.63 18.45
N GLN A 112 6.88 16.22 19.05
CA GLN A 112 6.55 16.55 20.44
C GLN A 112 7.60 16.04 21.43
N LYS A 113 8.02 14.77 21.31
CA LYS A 113 9.08 14.20 22.16
C LYS A 113 10.41 14.92 22.00
N LYS A 114 10.81 15.23 20.77
CA LYS A 114 12.03 16.01 20.48
C LYS A 114 11.98 17.38 21.15
N ASN A 115 10.86 18.08 21.03
CA ASN A 115 10.69 19.40 21.64
C ASN A 115 10.76 19.33 23.16
N TYR A 116 10.11 18.33 23.78
CA TYR A 116 10.18 18.12 25.23
C TYR A 116 11.63 17.91 25.72
N VAL A 117 12.40 17.05 25.04
CA VAL A 117 13.83 16.83 25.37
C VAL A 117 14.63 18.11 25.21
N SER A 118 14.41 18.87 24.13
CA SER A 118 15.10 20.14 23.92
C SER A 118 14.79 21.17 25.02
N THR A 119 13.53 21.26 25.46
CA THR A 119 13.13 22.15 26.55
C THR A 119 13.77 21.74 27.87
N MET A 120 13.79 20.44 28.20
CA MET A 120 14.47 19.92 29.40
C MET A 120 15.96 20.26 29.41
N LEU A 121 16.65 20.05 28.29
CA LEU A 121 18.08 20.36 28.17
C LEU A 121 18.33 21.88 28.31
N ASN A 122 17.51 22.71 27.65
CA ASN A 122 17.63 24.16 27.77
C ASN A 122 17.43 24.65 29.21
N ASN A 123 16.47 24.06 29.94
CA ASN A 123 16.24 24.38 31.34
C ASN A 123 17.43 23.96 32.23
N GLN A 124 18.02 22.78 32.00
CA GLN A 124 19.22 22.34 32.71
C GLN A 124 20.42 23.26 32.45
N ILE A 125 20.66 23.67 31.21
CA ILE A 125 21.72 24.63 30.85
C ILE A 125 21.50 25.97 31.55
N MET A 126 20.25 26.46 31.58
CA MET A 126 19.91 27.70 32.27
C MET A 126 20.20 27.63 33.78
N LEU A 127 19.89 26.50 34.41
CA LEU A 127 20.19 26.28 35.83
C LEU A 127 21.71 26.24 36.10
N MET A 128 22.47 25.49 35.30
CA MET A 128 23.94 25.44 35.41
C MET A 128 24.57 26.83 35.25
N ASN A 129 24.10 27.62 34.27
CA ASN A 129 24.59 28.99 34.07
C ASN A 129 24.27 29.90 35.28
N LYS A 130 23.10 29.72 35.91
CA LYS A 130 22.73 30.47 37.11
C LYS A 130 23.62 30.11 38.30
N GLU A 131 23.88 28.82 38.53
CA GLU A 131 24.77 28.33 39.58
C GLU A 131 26.22 28.82 39.37
N LEU A 132 26.71 28.75 38.13
CA LEU A 132 28.04 29.25 37.78
C LEU A 132 28.17 30.76 38.07
N ASN A 133 27.16 31.56 37.73
CA ASN A 133 27.15 33.00 38.01
C ASN A 133 27.19 33.28 39.52
N LEU A 134 26.41 32.54 40.33
CA LEU A 134 26.42 32.67 41.79
C LEU A 134 27.78 32.32 42.39
N PHE A 135 28.41 31.25 41.91
CA PHE A 135 29.76 30.86 42.33
C PHE A 135 30.79 31.97 42.00
N MET A 136 30.77 32.50 40.78
CA MET A 136 31.67 33.58 40.39
C MET A 136 31.48 34.84 41.25
N GLN A 137 30.24 35.20 41.62
CA GLN A 137 29.96 36.31 42.54
C GLN A 137 30.52 36.05 43.94
N PHE A 138 30.36 34.84 44.48
CA PHE A 138 30.92 34.46 45.77
C PHE A 138 32.44 34.56 45.79
N VAL A 139 33.10 34.06 44.74
CA VAL A 139 34.55 34.16 44.56
C VAL A 139 34.99 35.62 44.49
N GLN A 140 34.30 36.48 43.72
CA GLN A 140 34.64 37.91 43.65
C GLN A 140 34.52 38.63 45.00
N ASN A 141 33.48 38.37 45.78
CA ASN A 141 33.26 39.02 47.07
C ASN A 141 34.27 38.60 48.13
N SER A 142 34.79 37.36 48.07
CA SER A 142 35.76 36.84 49.05
C SER A 142 37.20 37.34 48.83
N TYR A 143 37.47 38.05 47.73
CA TYR A 143 38.74 38.75 47.49
C TYR A 143 38.68 40.25 47.84
N LEU A 144 37.53 40.76 48.29
CA LEU A 144 37.33 42.18 48.64
C LEU A 144 37.28 42.44 50.17
N ASP A 145 37.37 41.39 50.99
CA ASP A 145 37.59 41.44 52.45
C ASP A 145 39.06 41.12 52.79
#